data_AF-A0A1V5JWP1-F1
#
_entry.id   AF-A0A1V5JWP1-F1
#
_cell.length_a   1.000
_cell.length_b   1.000
_cell.length_c   1.000
_cell.angle_alpha   90.00
_cell.angle_beta   90.00
_cell.angle_gamma   90.00
#
_symmetry.space_group_name_H-M   'P 1'
#
loop_
_entity.id
_entity.type
_entity.pdbx_description
1 polymer ?
#
loop_
_entity_poly.entity_id
_entity_poly.type
_entity_poly.pdbx_seq_one_letter_code
_entity_poly.pdbx_strand_id
1 'polypeptide(L)'
;MIKHSYESRKEGVILIEADLKGDELCVRVSHQGKPFVLEGKRAAPDIEKLEKERKKGGFGLYLIEKFMDEFHLGHEKEWHYYLMKKHLRP
;
A
#
# COMPACT_ATOMS: atom_id res chain seq x y z
N MET A 1 3.26 4.31 -3.81
CA MET A 1 1.84 4.69 -3.73
C MET A 1 1.70 6.12 -3.21
N ILE A 2 2.14 6.42 -1.99
CA ILE A 2 2.08 7.77 -1.37
C ILE A 2 2.72 8.90 -2.21
N LYS A 3 3.92 8.67 -2.78
CA LYS A 3 4.59 9.66 -3.64
C LYS A 3 3.78 10.00 -4.92
N HIS A 4 2.94 9.08 -5.38
CA HIS A 4 2.06 9.30 -6.53
C HIS A 4 0.77 10.02 -6.13
N SER A 5 0.30 9.83 -4.89
CA SER A 5 -0.94 10.44 -4.40
C SER A 5 -0.88 11.96 -4.34
N TYR A 6 0.30 12.55 -4.09
CA TYR A 6 0.44 14.00 -3.94
C TYR A 6 1.04 14.71 -5.16
N GLU A 7 1.30 14.02 -6.28
CA GLU A 7 1.76 14.60 -7.57
C GLU A 7 2.84 15.72 -7.45
N SER A 8 3.76 15.61 -6.47
CA SER A 8 4.83 16.60 -6.17
C SER A 8 4.43 17.83 -5.35
N ARG A 9 3.23 17.89 -4.76
CA ARG A 9 2.93 18.85 -3.68
C ARG A 9 3.90 18.62 -2.52
N LYS A 10 4.45 19.70 -1.98
CA LYS A 10 5.34 19.67 -0.80
C LYS A 10 4.59 19.35 0.49
N GLU A 11 3.28 19.52 0.48
CA GLU A 11 2.40 19.39 1.63
C GLU A 11 1.33 18.33 1.37
N GLY A 12 1.09 17.50 2.38
CA GLY A 12 0.13 16.42 2.37
C GLY A 12 0.24 15.64 3.68
N VAL A 13 -0.90 15.14 4.18
CA VAL A 13 -0.93 14.36 5.42
C VAL A 13 -1.05 12.89 5.07
N ILE A 14 -0.24 12.07 5.73
CA ILE A 14 -0.38 10.61 5.71
C ILE A 14 -0.64 10.20 7.14
N LEU A 15 -1.75 9.51 7.35
CA LEU A 15 -2.08 8.91 8.63
C LEU A 15 -1.76 7.43 8.56
N ILE A 16 -0.98 6.94 9.53
CA ILE A 16 -0.68 5.51 9.67
C ILE A 16 -1.23 5.07 11.01
N GLU A 17 -2.13 4.10 10.98
CA GLU A 17 -2.75 3.50 12.14
C GLU A 17 -2.38 2.01 12.15
N ALA A 18 -2.05 1.48 13.31
CA ALA A 18 -1.73 0.08 13.49
C ALA A 18 -2.46 -0.43 14.74
N ASP A 19 -3.32 -1.42 14.53
CA ASP A 19 -4.10 -2.06 15.57
C ASP A 19 -3.76 -3.55 15.61
N LEU A 20 -3.64 -4.08 16.83
CA LEU A 20 -3.58 -5.52 17.06
C LEU A 20 -4.94 -5.98 17.59
N LYS A 21 -5.63 -6.83 16.83
CA LYS A 21 -6.94 -7.38 17.20
C LYS A 21 -6.83 -8.89 17.32
N GLY A 22 -6.63 -9.37 18.55
CA GLY A 22 -6.31 -10.78 18.78
C GLY A 22 -4.96 -11.13 18.15
N ASP A 23 -4.98 -12.04 17.18
CA ASP A 23 -3.83 -12.47 16.39
C ASP A 23 -3.72 -11.77 15.03
N GLU A 24 -4.55 -10.77 14.74
CA GLU A 24 -4.49 -10.01 13.48
C GLU A 24 -3.85 -8.63 13.70
N LEU A 25 -2.72 -8.38 13.04
CA LEU A 25 -2.17 -7.04 12.85
C LEU A 25 -2.87 -6.36 11.68
N CYS A 26 -3.59 -5.27 11.97
CA CYS A 26 -4.22 -4.39 10.99
C CYS A 26 -3.40 -3.10 10.85
N VAL A 27 -2.89 -2.82 9.66
CA VAL A 27 -2.23 -1.54 9.35
C VAL A 27 -3.07 -0.79 8.33
N ARG A 28 -3.53 0.40 8.70
CA ARG A 28 -4.24 1.33 7.82
C ARG A 28 -3.35 2.51 7.48
N VAL A 29 -3.22 2.80 6.19
CA VAL A 29 -2.50 3.98 5.69
C VAL A 29 -3.47 4.84 4.92
N SER A 30 -3.80 6.01 5.46
CA SER A 30 -4.77 6.95 4.90
C SER A 30 -4.07 8.19 4.31
N HIS A 31 -4.60 8.73 3.21
CA HIS A 31 -4.16 9.98 2.59
C HIS A 31 -5.32 10.73 1.93
N GLN A 32 -5.15 12.03 1.68
CA GLN A 32 -6.12 12.86 0.95
C GLN A 32 -5.69 13.17 -0.49
N GLY A 33 -4.55 12.62 -0.92
CA GLY A 33 -4.09 12.68 -2.30
C GLY A 33 -4.89 11.76 -3.24
N LYS A 34 -4.52 11.76 -4.53
CA LYS A 34 -5.14 10.93 -5.57
C LYS A 34 -5.14 9.44 -5.19
N PRO A 35 -6.28 8.74 -5.32
CA PRO A 35 -6.37 7.32 -5.01
C PRO A 35 -5.48 6.50 -5.93
N PHE A 36 -4.92 5.43 -5.40
CA PHE A 36 -4.29 4.41 -6.20
C PHE A 36 -5.34 3.51 -6.84
N VAL A 37 -5.17 3.23 -8.13
CA VAL A 37 -6.04 2.32 -8.88
C VAL A 37 -5.28 1.03 -9.13
N LEU A 38 -5.88 -0.10 -8.73
CA LEU A 38 -5.40 -1.43 -9.08
C LEU A 38 -5.77 -1.73 -10.52
N GLU A 39 -4.80 -1.65 -11.42
CA GLU A 39 -4.96 -2.08 -12.80
C GLU A 39 -4.67 -3.58 -12.91
N GLY A 40 -5.75 -4.39 -12.98
CA GLY A 40 -5.78 -5.76 -13.51
C GLY A 40 -4.81 -6.80 -12.92
N LYS A 41 -4.74 -7.97 -13.57
CA LYS A 41 -3.75 -9.02 -13.25
C LYS A 41 -2.36 -8.49 -13.57
N ARG A 42 -1.58 -8.20 -12.53
CA ARG A 42 -0.17 -7.82 -12.65
C ARG A 42 0.68 -9.09 -12.59
N ALA A 43 1.57 -9.26 -13.56
CA ALA A 43 2.60 -10.28 -13.44
C ALA A 43 3.48 -9.96 -12.22
N ALA A 44 3.91 -10.99 -11.50
CA ALA A 44 4.90 -10.82 -10.44
C ALA A 44 6.11 -10.08 -11.04
N PRO A 45 6.52 -8.94 -10.46
CA PRO A 45 7.63 -8.19 -11.02
C PRO A 45 8.92 -9.00 -10.93
N ASP A 46 9.71 -8.97 -11.99
CA ASP A 46 11.09 -9.42 -11.96
C ASP A 46 11.89 -8.48 -11.04
N ILE A 47 12.17 -8.95 -9.82
CA ILE A 47 12.78 -8.14 -8.76
C ILE A 47 14.21 -7.72 -9.12
N GLU A 48 14.99 -8.63 -9.71
CA GLU A 48 16.36 -8.35 -10.15
C GLU A 48 16.37 -7.29 -11.24
N LYS A 49 15.43 -7.37 -12.18
CA LYS A 49 15.25 -6.37 -13.22
C LYS A 49 14.77 -5.03 -12.66
N LEU A 50 13.85 -5.00 -11.69
CA LEU A 50 13.39 -3.76 -11.06
C LEU A 50 14.51 -3.04 -10.29
N GLU A 51 15.33 -3.80 -9.57
CA GLU A 51 16.49 -3.27 -8.84
C GLU A 51 17.52 -2.68 -9.82
N LYS A 52 17.85 -3.42 -10.88
CA LYS A 52 18.81 -3.00 -11.90
C LYS A 52 18.31 -1.82 -12.74
N GLU A 53 17.03 -1.78 -13.08
CA GLU A 53 16.42 -0.72 -13.90
C GLU A 53 15.99 0.51 -13.08
N ARG A 54 16.10 0.47 -11.74
CA ARG A 54 15.56 1.51 -10.81
C ARG A 54 14.14 1.94 -11.17
N LYS A 55 13.34 1.00 -11.71
CA LYS A 55 12.02 1.32 -12.25
C LYS A 55 11.09 1.72 -11.10
N LYS A 56 10.52 2.91 -11.21
CA LYS A 56 9.57 3.46 -10.23
C LYS A 56 8.19 2.85 -10.47
N GLY A 57 7.82 1.82 -9.72
CA GLY A 57 6.48 1.23 -9.72
C GLY A 57 6.49 -0.29 -9.56
N GLY A 58 5.39 -0.88 -9.07
CA GLY A 58 5.20 -2.34 -8.97
C GLY A 58 5.77 -2.99 -7.70
N PHE A 59 6.96 -2.59 -7.24
CA PHE A 59 7.62 -3.25 -6.10
C PHE A 59 6.83 -3.14 -4.78
N GLY A 60 6.25 -1.96 -4.50
CA GLY A 60 5.51 -1.76 -3.24
C GLY A 60 4.29 -2.67 -3.10
N LEU A 61 3.54 -2.87 -4.19
CA LEU A 61 2.37 -3.77 -4.16
C LEU A 61 2.80 -5.24 -4.04
N TYR A 62 3.86 -5.64 -4.76
CA TYR A 62 4.42 -6.98 -4.62
C TYR A 62 4.85 -7.28 -3.18
N LEU A 63 5.49 -6.33 -2.49
CA LEU A 63 5.86 -6.52 -1.08
C LEU A 63 4.62 -6.68 -0.19
N ILE A 64 3.57 -5.90 -0.42
CA ILE A 64 2.31 -6.03 0.31
C ILE A 64 1.71 -7.42 0.09
N GLU A 65 1.61 -7.88 -1.16
CA GLU A 65 1.11 -9.22 -1.52
C GLU A 65 1.97 -10.34 -0.95
N LYS A 66 3.28 -10.12 -0.79
CA LYS A 66 4.21 -11.13 -0.25
C LYS A 66 4.15 -11.24 1.27
N PHE A 67 3.97 -10.13 1.97
CA PHE A 67 4.09 -10.09 3.43
C PHE A 67 2.74 -10.08 4.15
N MET A 68 1.71 -9.50 3.55
CA MET A 68 0.38 -9.39 4.14
C MET A 68 -0.50 -10.53 3.64
N ASP A 69 -1.48 -10.94 4.45
CA ASP A 69 -2.43 -11.99 4.04
C ASP A 69 -3.61 -11.37 3.29
N GLU A 70 -3.98 -10.12 3.65
CA GLU A 70 -5.03 -9.38 2.97
C GLU A 70 -4.61 -7.93 2.67
N PHE A 71 -5.14 -7.41 1.57
CA PHE A 71 -4.98 -6.03 1.16
C PHE A 71 -6.28 -5.49 0.58
N HIS A 72 -6.76 -4.39 1.15
CA HIS A 72 -8.00 -3.74 0.76
C HIS A 72 -7.76 -2.26 0.47
N LEU A 73 -8.45 -1.75 -0.55
CA LEU A 73 -8.54 -0.32 -0.86
C LEU A 73 -9.90 0.19 -0.44
N GLY A 74 -9.96 1.41 0.08
CA GLY A 74 -11.23 2.08 0.31
C GLY A 74 -11.09 3.57 0.46
N HIS A 75 -12.20 4.22 0.77
CA HIS A 75 -12.24 5.63 1.06
C HIS A 75 -13.32 5.96 2.08
N GLU A 76 -13.07 6.99 2.89
CA GLU A 76 -13.99 7.55 3.87
C GLU A 76 -13.89 9.07 3.81
N LYS A 77 -14.98 9.74 3.44
CA LYS A 77 -15.00 11.19 3.18
C LYS A 77 -13.89 11.55 2.16
N GLU A 78 -13.00 12.47 2.52
CA GLU A 78 -11.86 12.95 1.72
C GLU A 78 -10.61 12.06 1.85
N TRP A 79 -10.67 10.97 2.62
CA TRP A 79 -9.52 10.09 2.86
C TRP A 79 -9.63 8.82 2.05
N HIS A 80 -8.61 8.52 1.27
CA HIS A 80 -8.37 7.21 0.69
C HIS A 80 -7.48 6.41 1.62
N TYR A 81 -7.70 5.09 1.70
CA TYR A 81 -6.91 4.25 2.57
C TYR A 81 -6.50 2.93 1.93
N TYR A 82 -5.36 2.45 2.41
CA TYR A 82 -4.84 1.10 2.23
C TYR A 82 -5.02 0.38 3.56
N LEU A 83 -5.76 -0.73 3.59
CA LEU A 83 -5.86 -1.60 4.76
C LEU A 83 -5.12 -2.89 4.46
N MET A 84 -4.10 -3.17 5.26
CA MET A 84 -3.27 -4.36 5.17
C MET A 84 -3.45 -5.19 6.44
N LYS A 85 -3.67 -6.49 6.29
CA LYS A 85 -3.87 -7.40 7.43
C LYS A 85 -2.86 -8.54 7.42
N LYS A 86 -2.37 -8.89 8.61
CA LYS A 86 -1.46 -10.01 8.82
C LYS A 86 -1.87 -10.81 10.04
N HIS A 87 -2.15 -12.09 9.84
CA HIS A 87 -2.31 -13.06 10.91
C HIS A 87 -0.94 -13.39 11.49
N LEU A 88 -0.79 -13.12 12.77
CA LEU A 88 0.37 -13.46 13.56
C LEU A 88 0.26 -14.93 13.90
N ARG A 89 1.11 -15.74 13.27
CA ARG A 89 1.27 -17.13 13.70
C ARG A 89 2.04 -17.12 15.03
N PRO A 90 1.61 -17.91 16.03
CA PRO A 90 2.36 -18.11 17.26
C PRO A 90 3.73 -18.75 16.99
#